data_AF-A0A8C8D3N0-F1
#
_entry.id   AF-A0A8C8D3N0-F1
#
_cell.length_a   1.000
_cell.length_b   1.000
_cell.length_c   1.000
_cell.angle_alpha   90.00
_cell.angle_beta   90.00
_cell.angle_gamma   90.00
#
_symmetry.space_group_name_H-M   'P 1'
#
loop_
_entity.id
_entity.type
_entity.pdbx_description
1 polymer ?
#
loop_
_entity_poly.entity_id
_entity_poly.type
_entity_poly.pdbx_seq_one_letter_code
_entity_poly.pdbx_strand_id
1 'polypeptide(L)'
;DGKLVLKPWDQRTDREKFVESDADEELLFNIPFTGRVKLKGIVIAGEDGESHPAEMRLYKNIPHMSFDTCREPEIARFSNVNHLSVHISRNFGTEYTWVYYIGLRGEYSQAHRHELTICNYEVSANPADHKVDSIIPQTNVIS
;
A
#
# COMPACT_ATOMS: atom_id res chain seq x y z
N ASP A 1 -3.48 3.91 -17.01
CA ASP A 1 -3.13 4.03 -15.58
C ASP A 1 -3.76 2.85 -14.83
N GLY A 2 -2.96 2.06 -14.12
CA GLY A 2 -3.41 0.83 -13.45
C GLY A 2 -4.47 1.05 -12.37
N LYS A 3 -4.63 2.29 -11.88
CA LYS A 3 -5.65 2.65 -10.88
C LYS A 3 -7.07 2.57 -11.42
N LEU A 4 -7.25 2.59 -12.74
CA LEU A 4 -8.56 2.66 -13.36
C LEU A 4 -9.39 1.38 -13.15
N VAL A 5 -8.75 0.24 -12.90
CA VAL A 5 -9.42 -1.06 -12.68
C VAL A 5 -9.69 -1.33 -11.20
N LEU A 6 -9.09 -0.55 -10.29
CA LEU A 6 -9.37 -0.61 -8.85
C LEU A 6 -10.64 0.21 -8.54
N LYS A 7 -11.80 -0.42 -8.73
CA LYS A 7 -13.11 0.22 -8.60
C LYS A 7 -13.92 -0.35 -7.42
N PRO A 8 -14.93 0.38 -6.92
CA PRO A 8 -15.92 -0.20 -6.01
C PRO A 8 -16.72 -1.31 -6.70
N TRP A 9 -17.26 -2.23 -5.90
CA TRP A 9 -18.00 -3.40 -6.38
C TRP A 9 -19.15 -3.05 -7.34
N ASP A 10 -19.84 -1.94 -7.11
CA ASP A 10 -20.98 -1.50 -7.94
C ASP A 10 -20.58 -1.16 -9.38
N GLN A 11 -19.30 -0.88 -9.63
CA GLN A 11 -18.74 -0.56 -10.94
C GLN A 11 -18.01 -1.76 -11.58
N ARG A 12 -18.15 -2.97 -11.04
CA ARG A 12 -17.46 -4.16 -11.58
C ARG A 12 -17.86 -4.54 -13.01
N THR A 13 -19.02 -4.09 -13.47
CA THR A 13 -19.54 -4.34 -14.83
C THR A 13 -19.22 -3.22 -15.81
N ASP A 14 -18.60 -2.13 -15.33
CA ASP A 14 -18.19 -1.02 -16.17
C ASP A 14 -16.95 -1.40 -16.99
N ARG A 15 -17.14 -1.52 -18.31
CA ARG A 15 -16.10 -1.83 -19.29
C ARG A 15 -15.49 -0.61 -19.97
N GLU A 16 -15.89 0.61 -19.63
CA GLU A 16 -15.33 1.81 -20.25
C GLU A 16 -13.86 2.02 -19.87
N LYS A 17 -13.48 1.61 -18.65
CA LYS A 17 -12.12 1.73 -18.15
C LYS A 17 -11.52 0.36 -17.91
N PHE A 18 -10.41 0.11 -18.58
CA PHE A 18 -9.65 -1.12 -18.54
C PHE A 18 -8.15 -0.86 -18.49
N VAL A 19 -7.40 -1.92 -18.22
CA VAL A 19 -5.95 -1.99 -18.36
C VAL A 19 -5.65 -3.14 -19.30
N GLU A 20 -4.81 -2.84 -20.29
CA GLU A 20 -4.23 -3.78 -21.23
C GLU A 20 -2.73 -3.86 -20.96
N SER A 21 -2.15 -5.04 -21.15
CA SER A 21 -0.70 -5.24 -21.06
C SER A 21 0.03 -4.58 -22.24
N ASP A 22 1.22 -4.07 -21.98
CA ASP A 22 1.95 -3.20 -22.93
C ASP A 22 2.91 -3.95 -23.85
N ALA A 23 3.40 -5.12 -23.46
CA ALA A 23 4.38 -5.89 -24.21
C ALA A 23 3.92 -7.32 -24.51
N ASP A 24 3.43 -8.04 -23.50
CA ASP A 24 3.12 -9.46 -23.54
C ASP A 24 1.90 -9.79 -22.65
N GLU A 25 1.67 -11.05 -22.33
CA GLU A 25 0.52 -11.49 -21.54
C GLU A 25 0.61 -11.13 -20.04
N GLU A 26 1.74 -10.57 -19.58
CA GLU A 26 1.99 -10.33 -18.17
C GLU A 26 1.48 -8.96 -17.70
N LEU A 27 0.95 -8.91 -16.47
CA LEU A 27 0.55 -7.68 -15.80
C LEU A 27 0.98 -7.69 -14.34
N LEU A 28 1.51 -6.57 -13.85
CA LEU A 28 1.90 -6.41 -12.46
C LEU A 28 1.32 -5.13 -11.84
N PHE A 29 0.51 -5.30 -10.80
CA PHE A 29 -0.08 -4.20 -10.04
C PHE A 29 0.57 -4.11 -8.67
N ASN A 30 1.15 -2.95 -8.34
CA ASN A 30 1.68 -2.64 -7.01
C ASN A 30 0.70 -1.72 -6.26
N ILE A 31 0.09 -2.23 -5.19
CA ILE A 31 -0.98 -1.57 -4.44
C ILE A 31 -0.51 -1.29 -3.01
N PRO A 32 -0.12 -0.03 -2.70
CA PRO A 32 0.16 0.37 -1.33
C PRO A 32 -1.15 0.58 -0.55
N PHE A 33 -1.20 0.08 0.68
CA PHE A 33 -2.28 0.38 1.63
C PHE A 33 -1.84 1.43 2.64
N THR A 34 -2.78 2.29 3.05
CA THR A 34 -2.57 3.32 4.07
C THR A 34 -2.75 2.83 5.51
N GLY A 35 -3.13 1.56 5.67
CA GLY A 35 -3.43 0.94 6.96
C GLY A 35 -3.28 -0.57 6.90
N ARG A 36 -3.55 -1.23 8.02
CA ARG A 36 -3.44 -2.69 8.11
C ARG A 36 -4.64 -3.33 7.42
N VAL A 37 -4.37 -4.11 6.37
CA VAL A 37 -5.38 -4.91 5.65
C VAL A 37 -5.26 -6.39 6.00
N LYS A 38 -6.39 -7.05 6.23
CA LYS A 38 -6.50 -8.51 6.24
C LYS A 38 -7.31 -8.92 5.02
N LEU A 39 -6.63 -9.39 3.99
CA LEU A 39 -7.25 -9.82 2.75
C LEU A 39 -7.94 -11.16 2.96
N LYS A 40 -9.21 -11.24 2.59
CA LYS A 40 -10.05 -12.45 2.61
C LYS A 40 -10.29 -13.01 1.22
N GLY A 41 -10.24 -12.16 0.19
CA GLY A 41 -10.41 -12.57 -1.18
C GLY A 41 -10.04 -11.45 -2.15
N ILE A 42 -9.81 -11.84 -3.39
CA ILE A 42 -9.61 -10.95 -4.52
C ILE A 42 -10.60 -11.36 -5.62
N VAL A 43 -11.12 -10.39 -6.35
CA VAL A 43 -12.00 -10.59 -7.50
C VAL A 43 -11.35 -9.88 -8.67
N ILE A 44 -11.27 -10.57 -9.81
CA ILE A 44 -10.77 -9.99 -11.05
C ILE A 44 -11.81 -10.24 -12.14
N ALA A 45 -12.09 -9.22 -12.93
CA ALA A 45 -12.85 -9.35 -14.16
C ALA A 45 -11.94 -9.01 -15.35
N GLY A 46 -11.75 -9.98 -16.23
CA GLY A 46 -11.10 -9.80 -17.52
C GLY A 46 -12.10 -9.70 -18.67
N GLU A 47 -11.59 -9.72 -19.90
CA GLU A 47 -12.37 -9.85 -21.13
C GLU A 47 -13.19 -11.15 -21.17
N ASP A 48 -14.25 -11.19 -21.97
CA ASP A 48 -15.04 -12.42 -22.19
C ASP A 48 -14.38 -13.39 -23.21
N GLY A 49 -13.23 -13.00 -23.80
CA GLY A 49 -12.44 -13.79 -24.74
C GLY A 49 -11.20 -14.41 -24.08
N GLU A 50 -10.24 -14.88 -24.87
CA GLU A 50 -9.04 -15.59 -24.40
C GLU A 50 -7.99 -14.70 -23.70
N SER A 51 -8.18 -13.37 -23.73
CA SER A 51 -7.32 -12.38 -23.06
C SER A 51 -7.58 -12.20 -21.56
N HIS A 52 -8.43 -13.05 -20.98
CA HIS A 52 -8.71 -13.05 -19.56
C HIS A 52 -7.58 -13.72 -18.75
N PRO A 53 -7.34 -13.31 -17.49
CA PRO A 53 -6.26 -13.87 -16.69
C PRO A 53 -6.49 -15.35 -16.36
N ALA A 54 -5.48 -16.18 -16.57
CA ALA A 54 -5.48 -17.62 -16.30
C ALA A 54 -4.69 -17.99 -15.05
N GLU A 55 -3.49 -17.43 -14.90
CA GLU A 55 -2.63 -17.66 -13.74
C GLU A 55 -2.33 -16.33 -13.05
N MET A 56 -2.49 -16.31 -11.73
CA MET A 56 -2.21 -15.14 -10.93
C MET A 56 -1.45 -15.53 -9.65
N ARG A 57 -0.49 -14.68 -9.29
CA ARG A 57 0.33 -14.76 -8.08
C ARG A 57 0.13 -13.50 -7.26
N LEU A 58 0.07 -13.69 -5.94
CA LEU A 58 -0.11 -12.62 -4.97
C LEU A 58 1.10 -12.56 -4.04
N TYR A 59 1.61 -11.36 -3.83
CA TYR A 59 2.74 -11.12 -2.93
C TYR A 59 2.38 -10.02 -1.95
N LYS A 60 2.81 -10.16 -0.69
CA LYS A 60 2.52 -9.19 0.36
C LYS A 60 3.81 -8.56 0.88
N ASN A 61 3.73 -7.28 1.20
CA ASN A 61 4.76 -6.51 1.91
C ASN A 61 6.13 -6.45 1.21
N ILE A 62 6.14 -6.60 -0.12
CA ILE A 62 7.30 -6.36 -0.96
C ILE A 62 7.05 -5.06 -1.73
N PRO A 63 7.61 -3.91 -1.30
CA PRO A 63 7.47 -2.66 -2.03
C PRO A 63 8.22 -2.74 -3.37
N HIS A 64 7.70 -2.07 -4.40
CA HIS A 64 8.34 -1.96 -5.72
C HIS A 64 8.64 -3.32 -6.40
N MET A 65 7.70 -4.25 -6.34
CA MET A 65 7.84 -5.53 -7.04
C MET A 65 7.98 -5.32 -8.56
N SER A 66 8.88 -6.10 -9.18
CA SER A 66 9.10 -6.16 -10.63
C SER A 66 8.87 -7.58 -11.15
N PHE A 67 8.72 -7.74 -12.47
CA PHE A 67 8.58 -9.05 -13.12
C PHE A 67 9.76 -9.99 -12.84
N ASP A 68 10.99 -9.48 -12.79
CA ASP A 68 12.19 -10.28 -12.43
C ASP A 68 12.14 -10.83 -10.99
N THR A 69 11.39 -10.16 -10.12
CA THR A 69 11.25 -10.51 -8.70
C THR A 69 10.05 -11.43 -8.45
N CYS A 70 9.16 -11.61 -9.44
CA CYS A 70 8.00 -12.48 -9.39
C CYS A 70 8.41 -13.97 -9.41
N ARG A 71 8.95 -14.45 -8.29
CA ARG A 71 9.26 -15.86 -8.05
C ARG A 71 8.01 -16.64 -7.63
N GLU A 72 8.15 -17.93 -7.36
CA GLU A 72 7.05 -18.72 -6.80
C GLU A 72 6.47 -18.05 -5.54
N PRO A 73 5.14 -17.87 -5.47
CA PRO A 73 4.52 -17.22 -4.33
C PRO A 73 4.66 -18.13 -3.10
N GLU A 74 5.15 -17.57 -1.99
CA GLU A 74 5.12 -18.27 -0.72
C GLU A 74 3.66 -18.52 -0.31
N ILE A 75 3.37 -19.71 0.22
CA ILE A 75 2.08 -20.01 0.84
C ILE A 75 1.93 -19.12 2.07
N ALA A 76 1.32 -17.96 1.89
CA ALA A 76 1.25 -16.92 2.89
C ALA A 76 -0.20 -16.64 3.30
N ARG A 77 -0.41 -16.48 4.61
CA ARG A 77 -1.64 -15.86 5.11
C ARG A 77 -1.57 -14.35 4.83
N PHE A 78 -2.55 -13.82 4.11
CA PHE A 78 -2.67 -12.40 3.80
C PHE A 78 -3.30 -11.60 4.97
N SER A 79 -2.78 -11.83 6.18
CA SER A 79 -3.01 -10.98 7.35
C SER A 79 -1.92 -9.91 7.44
N ASN A 80 -2.31 -8.68 7.79
CA ASN A 80 -1.40 -7.53 7.91
C ASN A 80 -0.64 -7.22 6.62
N VAL A 81 -1.40 -6.95 5.56
CA VAL A 81 -0.90 -6.51 4.27
C VAL A 81 -0.84 -4.98 4.28
N ASN A 82 0.36 -4.44 4.08
CA ASN A 82 0.63 -3.00 3.90
C ASN A 82 0.92 -2.67 2.44
N HIS A 83 1.43 -3.65 1.68
CA HIS A 83 1.67 -3.55 0.26
C HIS A 83 1.23 -4.87 -0.39
N LEU A 84 0.46 -4.83 -1.46
CA LEU A 84 0.02 -5.99 -2.22
C LEU A 84 0.51 -5.87 -3.65
N SER A 85 1.18 -6.91 -4.13
CA SER A 85 1.54 -7.03 -5.54
C SER A 85 0.70 -8.15 -6.16
N VAL A 86 0.00 -7.83 -7.25
CA VAL A 86 -0.83 -8.75 -8.01
C VAL A 86 -0.16 -8.96 -9.36
N HIS A 87 0.34 -10.16 -9.60
CA HIS A 87 1.00 -10.55 -10.85
C HIS A 87 0.11 -11.51 -11.60
N ILE A 88 -0.30 -11.13 -12.81
CA ILE A 88 -0.93 -12.03 -13.77
C ILE A 88 0.19 -12.50 -14.69
N SER A 89 0.50 -13.79 -14.67
CA SER A 89 1.63 -14.37 -15.40
C SER A 89 1.22 -15.08 -16.68
N ARG A 90 -0.09 -15.32 -16.89
CA ARG A 90 -0.61 -15.99 -18.08
C ARG A 90 -2.06 -15.64 -18.34
N ASN A 91 -2.47 -15.63 -19.60
CA ASN A 91 -3.87 -15.63 -20.01
C ASN A 91 -4.26 -16.96 -20.69
N PHE A 92 -5.42 -17.00 -21.34
CA PHE A 92 -5.97 -18.22 -21.95
C PHE A 92 -5.50 -18.49 -23.38
N GLY A 93 -4.59 -17.68 -23.94
CA GLY A 93 -3.94 -17.98 -25.22
C GLY A 93 -3.66 -16.80 -26.14
N THR A 94 -3.82 -15.56 -25.69
CA THR A 94 -3.61 -14.35 -26.51
C THR A 94 -2.33 -13.61 -26.14
N GLU A 95 -1.88 -12.72 -27.02
CA GLU A 95 -0.65 -11.95 -26.79
C GLU A 95 -0.79 -10.89 -25.69
N TYR A 96 -2.02 -10.43 -25.41
CA TYR A 96 -2.28 -9.38 -24.42
C TYR A 96 -3.31 -9.82 -23.39
N THR A 97 -3.21 -9.26 -22.19
CA THR A 97 -4.13 -9.51 -21.08
C THR A 97 -4.94 -8.25 -20.77
N TRP A 98 -6.26 -8.39 -20.71
CA TRP A 98 -7.18 -7.28 -20.47
C TRP A 98 -7.90 -7.46 -19.13
N VAL A 99 -7.86 -6.41 -18.31
CA VAL A 99 -8.49 -6.37 -16.99
C VAL A 99 -9.40 -5.16 -16.89
N TYR A 100 -10.65 -5.38 -16.51
CA TYR A 100 -11.65 -4.34 -16.29
C TYR A 100 -11.81 -3.96 -14.82
N TYR A 101 -11.61 -4.95 -13.94
CA TYR A 101 -11.91 -4.81 -12.53
C TYR A 101 -10.97 -5.63 -11.67
N ILE A 102 -10.46 -5.00 -10.61
CA ILE A 102 -9.77 -5.63 -9.49
C ILE A 102 -10.47 -5.20 -8.21
N GLY A 103 -11.11 -6.15 -7.54
CA GLY A 103 -11.78 -5.98 -6.26
C GLY A 103 -11.01 -6.66 -5.14
N LEU A 104 -10.78 -5.94 -4.05
CA LEU A 104 -10.15 -6.48 -2.85
C LEU A 104 -11.20 -6.63 -1.75
N ARG A 105 -11.38 -7.87 -1.24
CA ARG A 105 -12.29 -8.16 -0.14
C ARG A 105 -11.48 -8.47 1.11
N GLY A 106 -11.78 -7.78 2.20
CA GLY A 106 -11.05 -7.97 3.45
C GLY A 106 -11.57 -7.13 4.59
N GLU A 107 -10.83 -7.15 5.70
CA GLU A 107 -10.98 -6.19 6.79
C GLU A 107 -9.89 -5.13 6.62
N TYR A 108 -10.29 -3.87 6.55
CA TYR A 108 -9.37 -2.74 6.64
C TYR A 108 -9.48 -2.17 8.06
N SER A 109 -8.33 -2.04 8.71
CA SER A 109 -8.19 -1.24 9.92
C SER A 109 -7.27 -0.08 9.59
N GLN A 110 -7.71 1.15 9.83
CA GLN A 110 -6.81 2.28 9.80
C GLN A 110 -5.70 1.98 10.79
N ALA A 111 -4.45 2.01 10.34
CA ALA A 111 -3.36 2.08 11.27
C ALA A 111 -3.57 3.42 11.99
N HIS A 112 -4.08 3.39 13.22
CA HIS A 112 -3.71 4.41 14.17
C HIS A 112 -2.18 4.36 14.13
N ARG A 113 -1.56 5.28 13.38
CA ARG A 113 -0.23 5.70 13.76
C ARG A 113 -0.43 6.04 15.22
N HIS A 114 0.13 5.24 16.11
CA HIS A 114 0.51 5.81 17.39
C HIS A 114 1.22 7.09 16.98
N GLU A 115 0.66 8.22 17.37
CA GLU A 115 1.43 9.41 17.62
C GLU A 115 2.52 8.93 18.58
N LEU A 116 3.62 8.41 18.03
CA LEU A 116 4.83 8.22 18.80
C LEU A 116 5.31 9.66 18.98
N THR A 117 4.74 10.30 20.00
CA THR A 117 5.48 11.15 20.90
C THR A 117 6.75 10.39 21.25
N ILE A 118 7.78 10.57 20.42
CA ILE A 118 9.13 10.19 20.81
C ILE A 118 9.54 11.26 21.81
N CYS A 119 9.15 11.05 23.06
CA CYS A 119 9.83 11.63 24.21
C CYS A 119 11.22 11.01 24.26
N ASN A 120 12.14 11.53 23.46
CA ASN A 120 13.55 11.45 23.80
C ASN A 120 13.92 12.73 24.53
N TYR A 121 13.99 12.58 25.86
CA TYR A 121 14.72 13.43 26.76
C TYR A 121 16.21 13.34 26.40
N GLU A 122 16.77 14.38 25.82
CA GLU A 122 18.21 14.62 25.89
C GLU A 122 18.42 15.79 26.86
N VAL A 123 18.49 15.51 28.17
CA VAL A 123 19.22 16.43 29.03
C VAL A 123 20.69 16.24 28.75
N SER A 124 21.20 17.18 27.96
CA SER A 124 22.50 17.78 28.17
C SER A 124 22.48 19.20 27.59
N ALA A 125 21.74 20.09 28.25
CA ALA A 125 22.06 21.51 28.18
C ALA A 125 23.48 21.69 28.75
N ASN A 126 24.39 22.03 27.84
CA ASN A 126 25.80 22.35 28.05
C ASN A 126 25.95 23.49 29.09
N PRO A 127 26.87 23.42 30.08
CA PRO A 127 27.09 24.48 31.07
C PRO A 127 27.55 25.84 30.52
N ALA A 128 27.69 25.97 29.19
CA ALA A 128 28.21 27.15 28.51
C ALA A 128 27.14 28.17 28.05
N ASP A 129 25.83 27.89 28.19
CA ASP A 129 24.78 28.83 27.74
C ASP A 129 24.16 29.66 28.88
N HIS A 130 24.91 29.85 29.96
CA HIS A 130 24.57 30.84 30.97
C HIS A 130 24.92 32.24 30.44
N LYS A 131 24.01 32.87 29.69
CA LYS A 131 24.03 34.32 29.53
C LYS A 131 23.37 34.95 30.74
N VAL A 132 24.24 35.45 31.62
CA VAL A 132 23.93 36.41 32.67
C VAL A 132 23.29 37.62 32.02
N ASP A 133 22.00 37.84 32.27
CA ASP A 133 21.42 39.17 32.12
C ASP A 133 20.83 39.59 33.46
N SER A 134 21.50 40.59 34.02
CA SER A 134 21.29 41.20 35.31
C SER A 134 19.97 41.93 35.36
N ILE A 135 19.07 41.50 36.25
CA ILE A 135 17.95 42.32 36.69
C ILE A 135 17.84 42.22 38.21
N ILE A 136 18.33 43.25 38.90
CA ILE A 136 17.98 43.61 40.28
C ILE A 136 17.40 45.03 40.19
N PRO A 137 16.53 45.52 41.09
CA PRO A 137 15.66 44.86 42.08
C PRO A 137 14.18 45.26 41.89
N GLN A 138 13.25 44.68 42.66
CA GLN A 138 12.40 45.50 43.53
C GLN A 138 11.81 44.69 44.68
N THR A 139 12.14 45.18 45.86
CA THR A 139 11.73 44.81 47.21
C THR A 139 10.21 44.91 47.37
N ASN A 140 9.61 43.99 48.14
CA ASN A 140 8.62 44.35 49.16
C ASN A 140 8.53 43.24 50.23
N VAL A 141 8.98 43.60 51.44
CA VAL A 141 8.56 43.01 52.72
C VAL A 141 7.04 43.13 52.87
N ILE A 142 6.36 42.32 53.70
CA ILE A 142 5.93 42.67 55.07
C ILE A 142 5.46 41.42 55.84
N SER A 143 5.90 41.36 57.11
CA SER A 143 5.42 40.68 58.33
C SER A 143 5.05 39.19 58.34
#